data_AF-A0A7C3CFN1-F1
#
_entry.id   AF-A0A7C3CFN1-F1
#
_cell.length_a   1.000
_cell.length_b   1.000
_cell.length_c   1.000
_cell.angle_alpha   90.00
_cell.angle_beta   90.00
_cell.angle_gamma   90.00
#
_symmetry.space_group_name_H-M   'P 1'
#
loop_
_entity.id
_entity.type
_entity.pdbx_description
1 polymer ?
#
loop_
_entity_poly.entity_id
_entity_poly.type
_entity_poly.pdbx_seq_one_letter_code
_entity_poly.pdbx_strand_id
1 'polypeptide(L)' 'MNKLFGFLAGAICGAVVGATASLLFTPQSGEDLRAQAVARWEAALSEARGEMQRTQRELEAQFSQLKAA' A
#
# COMPACT_ATOMS: atom_id res chain seq x y z
N MET A 1 38.59 -26.91 -20.93
CA MET A 1 37.16 -27.24 -20.74
C MET A 1 36.72 -27.19 -19.28
N ASN A 2 37.53 -27.67 -18.33
CA ASN A 2 37.15 -27.83 -16.92
C ASN A 2 36.86 -26.50 -16.20
N LYS A 3 37.56 -25.42 -16.59
CA LYS A 3 37.35 -24.06 -16.05
C LYS A 3 36.00 -23.46 -16.45
N LEU A 4 35.59 -23.69 -17.69
CA LEU A 4 34.29 -23.22 -18.21
C LEU A 4 33.13 -23.94 -17.51
N PHE A 5 33.32 -25.25 -17.24
CA PHE A 5 32.35 -26.06 -16.51
C PHE A 5 32.21 -25.61 -15.05
N GLY A 6 33.33 -25.34 -14.37
CA GLY A 6 33.32 -24.78 -13.01
C GLY A 6 32.64 -23.40 -12.94
N PHE A 7 32.87 -22.55 -13.94
CA PHE A 7 32.19 -21.26 -14.04
C PHE A 7 30.67 -21.42 -14.22
N LEU A 8 30.25 -22.30 -15.14
CA LEU A 8 28.82 -22.53 -15.39
C LEU A 8 28.10 -23.12 -14.18
N ALA A 9 28.73 -24.05 -13.46
CA ALA A 9 28.22 -24.58 -12.20
C ALA A 9 28.07 -23.49 -11.14
N GLY A 10 29.06 -22.59 -11.01
CA GLY A 10 28.97 -21.44 -10.12
C GLY A 10 27.85 -20.47 -10.50
N ALA A 11 27.69 -20.18 -11.79
CA ALA A 11 26.64 -19.31 -12.30
C ALA A 11 25.24 -19.88 -12.03
N ILE A 12 25.05 -21.19 -12.19
CA ILE A 12 23.78 -21.87 -11.89
C ILE A 12 23.48 -21.79 -10.39
N CYS A 13 24.46 -22.11 -9.53
CA CYS A 13 24.29 -21.96 -8.08
C CYS A 13 23.94 -20.53 -7.67
N GLY A 14 24.64 -19.55 -8.23
CA GLY A 14 24.37 -18.14 -7.99
C GLY A 14 22.97 -17.71 -8.43
N ALA A 15 22.51 -18.18 -9.59
CA ALA A 15 21.16 -17.91 -10.09
C ALA A 15 20.07 -18.51 -9.18
N VAL A 16 20.26 -19.75 -8.70
CA VAL A 16 19.31 -20.40 -7.78
C VAL A 16 19.22 -19.65 -6.46
N VAL A 17 20.38 -19.31 -5.85
CA VAL A 17 20.42 -18.57 -4.59
C VAL A 17 19.82 -17.16 -4.77
N GLY A 18 20.18 -16.47 -5.85
CA GLY A 18 19.65 -15.15 -6.18
C GLY A 18 18.14 -15.15 -6.38
N ALA A 19 17.60 -16.09 -7.17
CA ALA A 19 16.17 -16.22 -7.39
C ALA A 19 15.41 -16.53 -6.09
N THR A 20 15.97 -17.40 -5.25
CA THR A 20 15.37 -17.73 -3.94
C THR A 20 15.37 -16.52 -3.00
N ALA A 21 16.48 -15.79 -2.94
CA ALA A 21 16.57 -14.56 -2.16
C ALA A 21 15.58 -13.51 -2.68
N SER A 22 15.48 -13.31 -3.99
CA SER A 22 14.49 -12.42 -4.58
C SER A 22 13.07 -12.87 -4.22
N LEU A 23 12.71 -14.14 -4.29
CA LEU A 23 11.38 -14.60 -3.90
C LEU A 23 11.06 -14.38 -2.42
N LEU A 24 12.06 -14.51 -1.54
CA LEU A 24 11.90 -14.32 -0.09
C LEU A 24 11.87 -12.84 0.31
N PHE A 25 12.65 -11.99 -0.35
CA PHE A 25 12.80 -10.57 -0.02
C PHE A 25 11.98 -9.64 -0.92
N THR A 26 11.42 -10.14 -2.02
CA THR A 26 10.39 -9.40 -2.75
C THR A 26 9.22 -9.27 -1.77
N PRO A 27 8.78 -8.04 -1.44
CA PRO A 27 7.58 -7.86 -0.65
C PRO A 27 6.46 -8.69 -1.28
N GLN A 28 5.60 -9.32 -0.47
CA GLN A 28 4.42 -10.05 -0.93
C GLN A 28 3.82 -9.40 -2.18
N SER A 29 3.35 -10.24 -3.11
CA SER A 29 2.81 -9.88 -4.43
C SER A 29 2.39 -8.41 -4.44
N GLY A 30 3.05 -7.56 -5.24
CA GLY A 30 2.83 -6.11 -5.17
C GLY A 30 1.35 -5.70 -5.25
N GLU A 31 0.50 -6.60 -5.75
CA GLU A 31 -0.96 -6.57 -5.70
C GLU A 31 -1.55 -6.55 -4.28
N ASP A 32 -1.17 -7.45 -3.37
CA ASP A 32 -1.69 -7.49 -1.98
C ASP A 32 -1.29 -6.25 -1.18
N LEU A 33 -0.04 -5.79 -1.33
CA LEU A 33 0.44 -4.59 -0.64
C LEU A 33 -0.27 -3.34 -1.17
N ARG A 34 -0.47 -3.26 -2.49
CA ARG A 34 -1.24 -2.19 -3.13
C ARG A 34 -2.70 -2.24 -2.74
N ALA A 35 -3.31 -3.42 -2.66
CA ALA A 35 -4.70 -3.59 -2.23
C ALA A 35 -4.90 -3.09 -0.80
N GLN A 36 -4.00 -3.44 0.12
CA GLN A 36 -4.03 -2.95 1.49
C GLN A 36 -3.83 -1.43 1.58
N ALA A 37 -2.92 -0.86 0.78
CA ALA A 37 -2.69 0.59 0.74
C ALA A 37 -3.93 1.35 0.22
N VAL A 38 -4.57 0.86 -0.84
CA VAL A 38 -5.80 1.43 -1.39
C VAL A 38 -6.94 1.34 -0.37
N ALA A 39 -7.15 0.17 0.24
CA ALA A 39 -8.18 -0.01 1.26
C ALA A 39 -8.00 0.94 2.45
N ARG A 40 -6.75 1.12 2.91
CA ARG A 40 -6.42 2.04 4.00
C ARG A 40 -6.67 3.51 3.62
N TRP A 41 -6.39 3.88 2.38
CA TRP A 41 -6.62 5.22 1.86
C TRP A 41 -8.11 5.54 1.74
N GLU A 42 -8.89 4.61 1.19
CA GLU A 42 -10.36 4.77 1.08
C GLU A 42 -11.02 4.90 2.45
N ALA A 43 -10.61 4.06 3.41
CA ALA A 43 -11.08 4.17 4.79
C ALA A 43 -10.83 5.57 5.37
N ALA A 44 -9.60 6.07 5.29
CA ALA A 44 -9.25 7.40 5.77
C ALA A 44 -10.04 8.53 5.08
N LEU A 45 -10.26 8.41 3.77
CA LEU A 45 -11.03 9.41 3.01
C LEU A 45 -12.51 9.41 3.40
N SER A 46 -13.08 8.22 3.64
CA SER A 46 -14.47 8.07 4.06
C SER A 46 -14.72 8.68 5.44
N GLU A 47 -13.79 8.47 6.38
CA GLU A 47 -13.83 9.04 7.72
C GLU A 47 -13.75 10.57 7.65
N ALA A 48 -12.80 11.11 6.89
CA ALA A 48 -12.66 12.56 6.70
C ALA A 48 -13.92 13.21 6.10
N ARG A 49 -14.56 12.57 5.11
CA ARG A 49 -15.82 13.04 4.52
C ARG A 49 -16.98 12.98 5.51
N GLY A 50 -17.01 11.95 6.36
CA GLY A 50 -18.00 11.81 7.42
C GLY A 50 -17.95 12.97 8.40
N GLU A 51 -16.75 13.32 8.87
CA GLU A 51 -16.57 14.45 9.79
C GLU A 51 -16.88 15.80 9.13
N MET A 52 -16.46 16.02 7.88
CA MET A 52 -16.81 17.25 7.14
C MET A 52 -18.33 17.47 7.06
N GLN A 53 -19.11 16.41 6.80
CA GLN A 53 -20.56 16.52 6.77
C GLN A 53 -21.17 16.84 8.14
N ARG A 54 -20.59 16.33 9.22
CA ARG A 54 -21.05 16.69 10.58
C ARG A 54 -20.81 18.15 10.86
N THR A 55 -19.59 18.63 10.59
CA THR A 55 -19.23 20.04 10.77
C THR A 55 -20.13 20.96 9.94
N GLN A 56 -20.46 20.58 8.70
CA GLN A 56 -21.36 21.38 7.85
C GLN A 56 -22.76 21.51 8.46
N ARG A 57 -23.33 20.41 8.95
CA ARG A 57 -24.66 20.42 9.61
C ARG A 57 -24.66 21.25 10.89
N GLU A 58 -23.58 21.16 11.68
CA GLU A 58 -23.42 21.97 12.90
C GLU A 58 -23.34 23.47 12.58
N LEU A 59 -22.65 23.85 11.51
CA LEU A 59 -22.57 25.24 11.05
C LEU A 59 -23.93 25.76 10.56
N GLU A 60 -24.65 24.97 9.77
CA GLU A 60 -26.00 25.32 9.31
C GLU A 60 -26.97 25.52 10.49
N ALA A 61 -26.90 24.63 11.49
CA ALA A 61 -27.71 24.76 12.70
C ALA A 61 -27.40 26.06 13.45
N GLN A 62 -26.12 26.38 13.67
CA GLN A 62 -25.70 27.63 14.32
C GLN A 62 -26.12 28.87 13.53
N PHE A 63 -25.97 28.86 12.20
CA PHE A 63 -26.38 29.97 11.35
C PHE A 63 -27.89 30.21 11.40
N SER A 64 -28.68 29.14 11.42
CA SER A 64 -30.15 29.24 11.54
C SER A 64 -30.58 29.84 12.88
N GLN A 65 -29.90 29.49 13.98
CA GLN A 65 -30.15 30.05 15.31
C GLN A 65 -29.82 31.54 15.35
N LEU A 66 -28.67 31.95 14.80
CA LEU A 66 -28.28 33.36 14.73
C LEU A 66 -29.23 34.19 13.86
N LYS A 67 -29.81 33.60 12.82
CA LYS A 67 -30.74 34.30 11.92
C LYS A 67 -32.15 34.42 12.51
N ALA A 68 -32.51 33.55 13.45
CA ALA A 68 -33.82 33.53 14.11
C ALA A 68 -33.88 34.37 15.41
N ALA A 69 -32.72 34.83 15.89
CA ALA A 69 -32.58 35.77 17.00
C ALA A 69 -32.67 37.23 16.52
#